data_AF-A0A0P7W518-F1
#
_entry.id   AF-A0A0P7W518-F1
#
_cell.length_a   1.000
_cell.length_b   1.000
_cell.length_c   1.000
_cell.angle_alpha   90.00
_cell.angle_beta   90.00
_cell.angle_gamma   90.00
#
_symmetry.space_group_name_H-M   'P 1'
#
loop_
_entity.id
_entity.type
_entity.pdbx_description
1 polymer ?
#
loop_
_entity_poly.entity_id
_entity_poly.type
_entity_poly.pdbx_seq_one_letter_code
_entity_poly.pdbx_strand_id
1 'polypeptide(L)' 'MREYQLKISGAALFHNTLVCLPTGLGKTFIASVVMYNFYRWYPSGRIVFMAPTKPLVAQQIEACFRVMGIPQDHMAELT' A
#
# COMPACT_ATOMS: atom_id res chain seq x y z
N MET A 1 14.53 6.99 4.76
CA MET A 1 13.31 6.41 5.38
C MET A 1 13.20 6.91 6.81
N ARG A 2 12.03 7.37 7.26
CA ARG A 2 11.85 7.91 8.62
C ARG A 2 11.55 6.77 9.61
N GLU A 3 12.05 6.87 10.84
CA GLU A 3 11.95 5.78 11.84
C GLU A 3 10.51 5.36 12.15
N TYR A 4 9.58 6.32 12.25
CA TYR A 4 8.17 6.02 12.50
C TYR A 4 7.54 5.19 11.35
N GLN A 5 7.98 5.40 10.10
CA GLN A 5 7.45 4.64 8.96
C GLN A 5 7.88 3.18 9.05
N LEU A 6 9.12 2.92 9.49
CA LEU A 6 9.63 1.58 9.72
C LEU A 6 8.87 0.89 10.85
N LYS A 7 8.68 1.56 11.99
CA LYS A 7 7.92 1.02 13.13
C LYS A 7 6.48 0.69 12.77
N ILE A 8 5.78 1.60 12.10
CA ILE A 8 4.39 1.39 11.68
C ILE A 8 4.29 0.25 10.66
N SER A 9 5.19 0.22 9.66
CA SER A 9 5.19 -0.86 8.67
C SER A 9 5.45 -2.20 9.34
N GLY A 10 6.43 -2.28 10.25
CA GLY A 10 6.71 -3.49 11.02
C GLY A 10 5.50 -3.97 11.82
N ALA A 11 4.82 -3.07 12.54
CA ALA A 11 3.60 -3.43 13.28
C ALA A 11 2.49 -3.95 12.36
N ALA A 12 2.27 -3.28 11.22
CA ALA A 12 1.22 -3.64 10.25
C ALA A 12 1.46 -4.98 9.52
N LEU A 13 2.69 -5.50 9.51
CA LEU A 13 3.00 -6.81 8.92
C LEU A 13 2.60 -7.98 9.83
N PHE A 14 2.51 -7.76 11.14
CA PHE A 14 2.24 -8.82 12.12
C PHE A 14 0.91 -8.63 12.87
N HIS A 15 0.31 -7.44 12.80
CA HIS A 15 -0.94 -7.11 13.49
C HIS A 15 -1.88 -6.29 12.62
N ASN A 16 -3.19 -6.50 12.80
CA ASN A 16 -4.22 -5.62 12.24
C ASN A 16 -4.03 -4.21 12.80
N THR A 17 -3.73 -3.25 11.92
CA THR A 17 -3.25 -1.92 12.33
C THR A 17 -4.05 -0.82 11.63
N LEU A 18 -4.63 0.10 12.42
CA LEU A 18 -5.18 1.36 11.92
C LEU A 18 -4.12 2.46 12.04
N VAL A 19 -3.73 3.05 10.92
CA VAL A 19 -2.67 4.07 10.86
C VAL A 19 -3.28 5.46 10.67
N CYS A 20 -3.20 6.30 11.71
CA CYS A 20 -3.66 7.68 11.68
C CYS A 20 -2.49 8.65 11.51
N LEU A 21 -2.26 9.15 10.28
CA LEU A 21 -1.21 10.13 9.99
C LEU A 21 -1.76 11.31 9.17
N PRO A 22 -1.31 12.55 9.42
CA PRO A 22 -1.51 13.69 8.52
C PRO A 22 -1.05 13.43 7.08
N THR A 23 -1.58 14.21 6.13
CA THR A 23 -1.11 14.20 4.73
C THR A 23 0.34 14.69 4.65
N GLY A 24 1.12 14.17 3.70
CA GLY A 24 2.54 14.48 3.56
C GLY A 24 3.50 13.69 4.48
N LEU A 25 2.99 12.86 5.40
CA LEU A 25 3.81 12.01 6.28
C LEU A 25 4.10 10.59 5.75
N GLY A 26 3.65 10.28 4.53
CA GLY A 26 3.98 9.03 3.85
C GLY A 26 3.05 7.85 4.17
N LYS A 27 1.75 8.09 4.32
CA LYS A 27 0.72 7.03 4.42
C LYS A 27 0.79 6.04 3.25
N THR A 28 0.80 6.57 2.02
CA THR A 28 0.92 5.76 0.80
C THR A 28 2.20 4.93 0.81
N PHE A 29 3.33 5.49 1.22
CA PHE A 29 4.58 4.74 1.32
C PHE A 29 4.47 3.55 2.28
N ILE A 30 3.93 3.77 3.49
CA ILE A 30 3.69 2.70 4.48
C ILE A 30 2.75 1.63 3.88
N ALA A 31 1.64 2.05 3.28
CA ALA A 31 0.69 1.12 2.64
C ALA A 31 1.36 0.30 1.54
N SER A 32 2.13 0.92 0.65
CA SER A 32 2.86 0.23 -0.42
C SER A 32 3.85 -0.80 0.13
N VAL A 33 4.57 -0.51 1.23
CA VAL A 33 5.48 -1.47 1.88
C VAL A 33 4.71 -2.69 2.38
N VAL A 34 3.60 -2.47 3.08
CA VAL A 34 2.78 -3.56 3.60
C VAL A 34 2.20 -4.39 2.45
N MET A 35 1.59 -3.74 1.46
CA MET A 35 1.01 -4.39 0.29
C MET A 35 2.04 -5.25 -0.45
N TYR A 36 3.25 -4.74 -0.67
CA TYR A 36 4.29 -5.48 -1.40
C TYR A 36 4.78 -6.72 -0.64
N ASN A 37 4.90 -6.65 0.68
CA ASN A 37 5.26 -7.82 1.48
C ASN A 37 4.15 -8.89 1.41
N PHE A 38 2.88 -8.51 1.57
CA PHE A 38 1.76 -9.44 1.43
C PHE A 38 1.66 -10.04 0.03
N TYR A 39 1.89 -9.25 -1.02
CA TYR A 39 1.93 -9.71 -2.40
C TYR A 39 3.00 -10.81 -2.61
N ARG A 40 4.18 -10.66 -1.99
CA ARG A 40 5.27 -11.66 -2.07
C ARG A 40 5.04 -12.88 -1.19
N TRP A 41 4.48 -12.69 0.00
CA TRP A 41 4.30 -13.77 0.99
C TRP A 41 3.08 -14.63 0.69
N TYR A 42 2.06 -14.06 0.07
CA TYR A 42 0.80 -14.74 -0.23
C TYR A 42 0.44 -14.58 -1.72
N PRO A 43 1.04 -15.36 -2.63
CA PRO A 43 0.82 -15.24 -4.07
C PRO A 43 -0.64 -15.43 -4.52
N SER A 44 -1.44 -16.18 -3.75
CA SER A 44 -2.88 -16.35 -3.96
C SER A 44 -3.74 -15.36 -3.17
N GLY A 45 -3.12 -14.56 -2.31
CA GLY A 45 -3.79 -13.53 -1.51
C GLY A 45 -4.25 -12.37 -2.36
N ARG A 46 -5.28 -11.67 -1.90
CA ARG A 46 -5.80 -10.45 -2.55
C ARG A 46 -5.62 -9.26 -1.64
N ILE A 47 -5.25 -8.14 -2.23
CA ILE A 47 -5.06 -6.86 -1.56
C ILE A 47 -6.09 -5.90 -2.14
N VAL A 48 -6.85 -5.25 -1.27
CA VAL A 48 -7.88 -4.28 -1.68
C VAL A 48 -7.47 -2.90 -1.19
N PHE A 49 -7.35 -1.94 -2.11
CA PHE A 49 -7.17 -0.53 -1.80
C PHE A 49 -8.44 0.23 -2.15
N MET A 50 -9.05 0.89 -1.17
CA MET A 50 -10.27 1.65 -1.36
C MET A 50 -9.96 3.15 -1.35
N ALA A 51 -10.48 3.86 -2.35
CA ALA A 51 -10.40 5.31 -2.44
C ALA A 51 -11.76 5.89 -2.85
N PRO A 52 -12.10 7.11 -2.44
CA PRO A 52 -13.41 7.70 -2.73
C PRO A 52 -13.57 8.20 -4.18
N THR A 53 -12.48 8.33 -4.95
CA THR A 53 -12.53 8.91 -6.30
C THR A 53 -11.57 8.20 -7.26
N LYS A 54 -11.93 8.14 -8.56
CA LYS A 54 -11.08 7.54 -9.62
C LYS A 54 -9.66 8.13 -9.68
N PRO A 55 -9.44 9.46 -9.59
CA PRO A 55 -8.09 10.01 -9.60
C PRO A 55 -7.22 9.53 -8.44
N LEU A 56 -7.82 9.31 -7.26
CA LEU A 56 -7.09 8.76 -6.11
C LEU A 56 -6.76 7.28 -6.33
N VAL A 57 -7.64 6.49 -6.97
CA VAL A 57 -7.31 5.11 -7.34
C VAL A 57 -6.11 5.07 -8.28
N ALA A 58 -6.13 5.86 -9.36
CA ALA A 58 -5.05 5.93 -10.34
C ALA A 58 -3.71 6.32 -9.72
N GLN A 59 -3.70 7.30 -8.80
CA GLN A 59 -2.49 7.71 -8.08
C GLN A 59 -1.87 6.57 -7.26
N GLN A 60 -2.68 5.70 -6.68
CA GLN A 60 -2.20 4.63 -5.81
C GLN A 60 -1.72 3.43 -6.62
N ILE A 61 -2.36 3.14 -7.76
CA ILE A 61 -1.87 2.18 -8.77
C ILE A 61 -0.47 2.60 -9.23
N GLU A 62 -0.31 3.86 -9.63
CA GLU A 62 0.96 4.40 -10.09
C GLU A 62 2.03 4.41 -8.98
N ALA A 63 1.64 4.71 -7.74
CA ALA A 63 2.53 4.64 -6.59
C ALA A 63 3.01 3.20 -6.33
N CYS A 64 2.13 2.20 -6.39
CA CYS A 64 2.50 0.80 -6.20
C CYS A 64 3.44 0.31 -7.31
N PHE A 65 3.17 0.70 -8.56
CA PHE A 65 4.06 0.41 -9.69
C PHE A 65 5.44 1.05 -9.51
N ARG A 66 5.50 2.36 -9.21
CA ARG A 66 6.78 3.09 -9.10
C ARG A 66 7.60 2.72 -7.87
N VAL A 67 6.96 2.49 -6.73
CA VAL A 67 7.66 2.28 -5.46
C VAL A 67 8.04 0.82 -5.27
N MET A 68 7.20 -0.12 -5.71
CA MET A 68 7.33 -1.55 -5.38
C MET A 68 7.49 -2.45 -6.60
N GLY A 69 7.26 -1.95 -7.82
CA GLY A 69 7.43 -2.73 -9.04
C GLY A 69 6.38 -3.84 -9.22
N ILE A 70 5.21 -3.73 -8.58
CA ILE A 70 4.11 -4.67 -8.82
C ILE A 70 3.61 -4.42 -10.25
N PRO A 71 3.60 -5.44 -11.14
CA PRO A 71 3.13 -5.30 -12.51
C PRO A 71 1.67 -4.84 -12.58
N GLN A 72 1.34 -3.98 -13.54
CA GLN A 72 -0.02 -3.42 -13.67
C GLN A 72 -1.06 -4.48 -14.08
N ASP A 73 -0.66 -5.52 -14.81
CA ASP A 73 -1.47 -6.68 -15.18
C ASP A 73 -1.91 -7.52 -13.97
N HIS A 74 -1.25 -7.36 -12.82
CA HIS A 74 -1.67 -7.96 -11.55
C HIS A 74 -2.59 -7.04 -10.73
N MET A 75 -2.92 -5.86 -11.24
CA MET A 75 -3.82 -4.90 -10.60
C MET A 75 -5.13 -4.81 -11.38
N ALA A 76 -6.22 -4.59 -10.66
CA ALA A 76 -7.52 -4.34 -11.25
C ALA A 76 -8.15 -3.10 -10.61
N GLU A 77 -8.65 -2.19 -11.44
CA GLU A 77 -9.52 -1.10 -11.01
C GLU A 77 -10.98 -1.59 -11.07
N LEU A 78 -11.69 -1.47 -9.95
CA LEU A 78 -13.13 -1.72 -9.88
C LEU A 78 -13.81 -0.35 -9.72
N THR A 79 -14.56 0.08 -10.73
CA THR A 79 -15.33 1.34 -10.70
C THR A 79 -16.81 1.14 -10.89
#